data_AF-A0A7H8HZG7-F1
#
_entry.id   AF-A0A7H8HZG7-F1
#
_cell.length_a   1.000
_cell.length_b   1.000
_cell.length_c   1.000
_cell.angle_alpha   90.00
_cell.angle_beta   90.00
_cell.angle_gamma   90.00
#
_symmetry.space_group_name_H-M   'P 1'
#
loop_
_entity.id
_entity.type
_entity.pdbx_description
1 polymer ?
#
loop_
_entity_poly.entity_id
_entity_poly.type
_entity_poly.pdbx_seq_one_letter_code
_entity_poly.pdbx_strand_id
1 'polypeptide(L)'
;MTAFHWDTSSRAVLGDALVRLGPNRCVAEVRPDEVVLTEPPSRRDRARNAALIECGAALSTVWTVLRILGRDPVVAFPDDTDRPDVAAVVRAGPPRPPSSVEWARYTALRRLDEPELRPVSLAVLGALASENFWPETDVRIVRPGWVPALEQLGADVTGRSALLVTTQADSRRHHVLAGAALHGTRLAAAVRSFASRGVLLPRQPFVERARQPEILPGTPQALLLVGLATSKRRKPR
;
A
#
# COMPACT_ATOMS: atom_id res chain seq x y z
N MET A 1 -14.10 -9.77 28.76
CA MET A 1 -13.42 -8.88 27.79
C MET A 1 -14.46 -8.45 26.77
N THR A 2 -14.77 -7.16 26.67
CA THR A 2 -15.74 -6.67 25.68
C THR A 2 -15.15 -6.75 24.28
N ALA A 3 -15.88 -7.42 23.38
CA ALA A 3 -15.54 -7.44 21.96
C ALA A 3 -15.55 -6.01 21.41
N PHE A 4 -14.61 -5.70 20.51
CA PHE A 4 -14.60 -4.41 19.84
C PHE A 4 -15.79 -4.34 18.88
N HIS A 5 -16.51 -3.23 18.91
CA HIS A 5 -17.59 -2.95 17.97
C HIS A 5 -17.36 -1.59 17.32
N TRP A 6 -17.62 -1.50 16.02
CA TRP A 6 -17.57 -0.24 15.29
C TRP A 6 -18.74 0.66 15.69
N ASP A 7 -18.55 1.49 16.71
CA ASP A 7 -19.47 2.57 17.08
C ASP A 7 -19.43 3.74 16.07
N THR A 8 -20.35 4.70 16.21
CA THR A 8 -20.47 5.86 15.33
C THR A 8 -19.19 6.69 15.21
N SER A 9 -18.49 6.93 16.32
CA SER A 9 -17.26 7.72 16.35
C SER A 9 -16.11 6.99 15.66
N SER A 10 -15.94 5.70 15.97
CA SER A 10 -14.93 4.84 15.34
C SER A 10 -15.14 4.72 13.82
N ARG A 11 -16.41 4.60 13.37
CA ARG A 11 -16.77 4.61 11.94
C ARG A 11 -16.44 5.94 11.26
N ALA A 12 -16.71 7.07 11.92
CA ALA A 12 -16.40 8.38 11.37
C ALA A 12 -14.89 8.58 11.15
N VAL A 13 -14.07 8.14 12.11
CA VAL A 13 -12.59 8.16 11.99
C VAL A 13 -12.12 7.32 10.80
N LEU A 14 -12.67 6.11 10.64
CA LEU A 14 -12.34 5.24 9.51
C LEU A 14 -12.78 5.86 8.18
N GLY A 15 -14.00 6.40 8.12
CA GLY A 15 -14.55 7.06 6.94
C GLY A 15 -13.69 8.24 6.47
N ASP A 16 -13.32 9.15 7.38
CA ASP A 16 -12.41 10.26 7.10
C ASP A 16 -11.05 9.78 6.55
N ALA A 17 -10.50 8.71 7.12
CA ALA A 17 -9.24 8.14 6.68
C ALA A 17 -9.33 7.52 5.27
N LEU A 18 -10.40 6.78 4.98
CA LEU A 18 -10.61 6.11 3.69
C LEU A 18 -10.88 7.10 2.54
N VAL A 19 -11.62 8.19 2.80
CA VAL A 19 -11.88 9.24 1.80
C VAL A 19 -10.59 9.82 1.24
N ARG A 20 -9.51 9.87 2.02
CA ARG A 20 -8.20 10.40 1.60
C ARG A 20 -7.46 9.53 0.59
N LEU A 21 -7.83 8.26 0.46
CA LEU A 21 -7.32 7.43 -0.63
C LEU A 21 -7.85 7.90 -2.00
N GLY A 22 -8.92 8.71 -2.02
CA GLY A 22 -9.59 9.13 -3.24
C GLY A 22 -10.69 8.15 -3.66
N PRO A 23 -11.54 8.55 -4.61
CA PRO A 23 -12.74 7.80 -4.97
C PRO A 23 -12.41 6.47 -5.67
N ASN A 24 -13.29 5.48 -5.50
CA ASN A 24 -13.39 4.27 -6.32
C ASN A 24 -12.15 3.35 -6.36
N ARG A 25 -11.36 3.34 -5.28
CA ARG A 25 -10.18 2.46 -5.16
C ARG A 25 -10.52 1.05 -4.65
N CYS A 26 -11.25 0.97 -3.55
CA CYS A 26 -11.75 -0.27 -2.97
C CYS A 26 -13.03 0.04 -2.18
N VAL A 27 -14.01 -0.86 -2.18
CA VAL A 27 -15.21 -0.72 -1.37
C VAL A 27 -14.91 -1.27 0.02
N ALA A 28 -15.12 -0.45 1.05
CA ALA A 28 -14.95 -0.86 2.45
C ALA A 28 -16.32 -0.90 3.13
N GLU A 29 -16.85 -2.09 3.33
CA GLU A 29 -18.10 -2.31 4.08
C GLU A 29 -17.77 -2.48 5.57
N VAL A 30 -18.24 -1.56 6.42
CA VAL A 30 -18.03 -1.64 7.87
C VAL A 30 -19.20 -2.36 8.51
N ARG A 31 -18.93 -3.55 9.04
CA ARG A 31 -19.86 -4.39 9.81
C ARG A 31 -19.62 -4.19 11.31
N PRO A 32 -20.47 -4.74 12.20
CA PRO A 32 -20.30 -4.55 13.64
C PRO A 32 -18.93 -4.96 14.19
N ASP A 33 -18.34 -6.04 13.67
CA ASP A 33 -17.11 -6.68 14.16
C ASP A 33 -15.98 -6.75 13.13
N GLU A 34 -16.26 -6.47 11.86
CA GLU A 34 -15.30 -6.58 10.76
C GLU A 34 -15.43 -5.44 9.73
N VAL A 35 -14.37 -5.26 8.94
CA VAL A 35 -14.38 -4.44 7.73
C VAL A 35 -14.10 -5.38 6.55
N VAL A 36 -15.02 -5.43 5.60
CA VAL A 36 -14.88 -6.21 4.37
C VAL A 36 -14.41 -5.29 3.27
N LEU A 37 -13.29 -5.64 2.65
CA LEU A 37 -12.71 -4.92 1.52
C LEU A 37 -13.01 -5.68 0.23
N THR A 38 -13.67 -5.02 -0.70
CA THR A 38 -14.15 -5.61 -1.95
C THR A 38 -13.66 -4.79 -3.13
N GLU A 39 -13.19 -5.48 -4.17
CA GLU A 39 -12.85 -4.80 -5.43
C GLU A 39 -14.12 -4.28 -6.12
N PRO A 40 -14.13 -3.02 -6.60
CA PRO A 40 -15.28 -2.52 -7.34
C PRO A 40 -15.48 -3.35 -8.62
N PRO A 41 -16.71 -3.82 -8.94
CA PRO A 41 -16.98 -4.60 -10.15
C PRO A 41 -16.50 -3.90 -11.43
N SER A 42 -16.72 -2.59 -11.54
CA SER A 42 -16.29 -1.77 -12.67
C SER A 42 -14.77 -1.69 -12.88
N ARG A 43 -13.98 -2.04 -11.86
CA ARG A 43 -12.51 -2.00 -11.87
C ARG A 43 -11.90 -3.37 -12.08
N ARG A 44 -12.53 -4.46 -11.62
CA ARG A 44 -12.07 -5.84 -11.84
C ARG A 44 -11.74 -6.10 -13.30
N ASP A 45 -12.62 -5.66 -14.21
CA ASP A 45 -12.49 -5.95 -15.64
C ASP A 45 -11.48 -5.04 -16.36
N ARG A 46 -11.29 -3.81 -15.87
CA ARG A 46 -10.47 -2.77 -16.55
C ARG A 46 -9.08 -2.61 -15.98
N ALA A 47 -8.94 -2.76 -14.66
CA ALA A 47 -7.74 -2.40 -13.92
C ALA A 47 -6.78 -3.59 -13.70
N ARG A 48 -7.16 -4.80 -14.14
CA ARG A 48 -6.41 -6.04 -13.85
C ARG A 48 -6.09 -6.10 -12.35
N ASN A 49 -4.81 -6.19 -11.99
CA ASN A 49 -4.37 -6.28 -10.59
C ASN A 49 -4.31 -4.93 -9.86
N ALA A 50 -4.45 -3.80 -10.55
CA ALA A 50 -4.36 -2.49 -9.92
C ALA A 50 -5.47 -2.27 -8.87
N ALA A 51 -6.66 -2.84 -9.09
CA ALA A 51 -7.75 -2.80 -8.11
C ALA A 51 -7.37 -3.51 -6.79
N LEU A 52 -6.67 -4.65 -6.86
CA LEU A 52 -6.20 -5.36 -5.67
C LEU A 52 -5.11 -4.59 -4.93
N ILE A 53 -4.17 -3.98 -5.67
CA ILE A 53 -3.14 -3.11 -5.07
C ILE A 53 -3.78 -1.91 -4.35
N GLU A 54 -4.84 -1.35 -4.94
CA GLU A 54 -5.61 -0.27 -4.31
C GLU A 54 -6.40 -0.74 -3.08
N CYS A 55 -6.99 -1.94 -3.11
CA CYS A 55 -7.53 -2.58 -1.91
C CYS A 55 -6.46 -2.82 -0.84
N GLY A 56 -5.21 -3.05 -1.23
CA GLY A 56 -4.07 -3.06 -0.31
C GLY A 56 -3.85 -1.72 0.40
N ALA A 57 -3.99 -0.60 -0.31
CA ALA A 57 -3.93 0.71 0.32
C ALA A 57 -5.07 0.91 1.33
N ALA A 58 -6.29 0.48 0.99
CA ALA A 58 -7.42 0.48 1.93
C ALA A 58 -7.14 -0.41 3.15
N LEU A 59 -6.58 -1.60 2.95
CA LEU A 59 -6.17 -2.51 4.02
C LEU A 59 -5.18 -1.84 4.98
N SER A 60 -4.14 -1.18 4.46
CA SER A 60 -3.18 -0.46 5.28
C SER A 60 -3.80 0.72 6.04
N THR A 61 -4.80 1.39 5.47
CA THR A 61 -5.54 2.47 6.15
C THR A 61 -6.40 1.92 7.29
N VAL A 62 -7.18 0.87 7.05
CA VAL A 62 -8.00 0.20 8.08
C VAL A 62 -7.11 -0.30 9.22
N TRP A 63 -5.99 -0.93 8.89
CA TRP A 63 -4.99 -1.37 9.87
C TRP A 63 -4.48 -0.21 10.72
N THR A 64 -4.10 0.90 10.09
CA THR A 64 -3.61 2.11 10.80
C THR A 64 -4.68 2.68 11.74
N VAL A 65 -5.94 2.74 11.29
CA VAL A 65 -7.06 3.23 12.11
C VAL A 65 -7.30 2.30 13.31
N LEU A 66 -7.37 0.99 13.12
CA LEU A 66 -7.56 0.06 14.22
C LEU A 66 -6.40 0.12 15.24
N ARG A 67 -5.16 0.33 14.76
CA ARG A 67 -3.99 0.51 15.65
C ARG A 67 -4.12 1.75 16.53
N ILE A 68 -4.57 2.91 16.00
CA ILE A 68 -4.79 4.11 16.82
C ILE A 68 -6.00 3.99 17.75
N LEU A 69 -6.99 3.17 17.39
CA LEU A 69 -8.13 2.80 18.26
C LEU A 69 -7.73 1.77 19.33
N GLY A 70 -6.44 1.44 19.45
CA GLY A 70 -5.92 0.57 20.48
C GLY A 70 -6.19 -0.91 20.25
N ARG A 71 -6.25 -1.36 18.99
CA ARG A 71 -6.49 -2.76 18.61
C ARG A 71 -5.33 -3.32 17.80
N ASP A 72 -5.10 -4.62 17.95
CA ASP A 72 -4.18 -5.39 17.11
C ASP A 72 -4.97 -6.06 15.98
N PRO A 73 -4.95 -5.56 14.74
CA PRO A 73 -5.85 -6.05 13.70
C PRO A 73 -5.46 -7.44 13.21
N VAL A 74 -6.46 -8.23 12.85
CA VAL A 74 -6.27 -9.54 12.20
C VAL A 74 -6.86 -9.46 10.80
N VAL A 75 -6.14 -10.00 9.82
CA VAL A 75 -6.52 -9.96 8.40
C VAL A 75 -6.69 -11.39 7.90
N ALA A 76 -7.78 -11.61 7.16
CA ALA A 76 -8.02 -12.83 6.42
C ALA A 76 -8.19 -12.51 4.92
N PHE A 77 -7.81 -13.46 4.08
CA PHE A 77 -8.00 -13.42 2.63
C PHE A 77 -8.89 -14.59 2.23
N PRO A 78 -10.23 -14.42 2.25
CA PRO A 78 -11.15 -15.48 1.87
C PRO A 78 -10.94 -15.89 0.41
N ASP A 79 -11.02 -17.19 0.16
CA ASP A 79 -11.12 -17.76 -1.19
C ASP A 79 -12.53 -18.33 -1.34
N ASP A 80 -13.49 -17.42 -1.41
CA ASP A 80 -14.93 -17.71 -1.47
C ASP A 80 -15.38 -17.65 -2.94
N THR A 81 -15.78 -18.80 -3.50
CA THR A 81 -16.20 -18.88 -4.91
C THR A 81 -17.50 -18.11 -5.16
N ASP A 82 -18.35 -17.97 -4.13
CA ASP A 82 -19.62 -17.25 -4.22
C ASP A 82 -19.42 -15.73 -4.06
N ARG A 83 -18.29 -15.31 -3.47
CA ARG A 83 -17.91 -13.91 -3.31
C ARG A 83 -16.47 -13.67 -3.77
N PRO A 84 -16.19 -13.86 -5.07
CA PRO A 84 -14.83 -13.79 -5.62
C PRO A 84 -14.25 -12.37 -5.59
N ASP A 85 -15.03 -11.39 -5.17
CA ASP A 85 -14.70 -9.98 -5.13
C ASP A 85 -14.19 -9.46 -3.79
N VAL A 86 -14.36 -10.26 -2.73
CA VAL A 86 -13.74 -9.98 -1.44
C VAL A 86 -12.22 -10.06 -1.59
N ALA A 87 -11.56 -8.93 -1.36
CA ALA A 87 -10.12 -8.80 -1.41
C ALA A 87 -9.48 -9.10 -0.05
N ALA A 88 -10.10 -8.67 1.05
CA ALA A 88 -9.65 -8.95 2.40
C ALA A 88 -10.78 -8.72 3.42
N VAL A 89 -10.68 -9.36 4.57
CA VAL A 89 -11.53 -9.11 5.75
C VAL A 89 -10.63 -8.74 6.91
N VAL A 90 -10.92 -7.62 7.57
CA VAL A 90 -10.15 -7.11 8.70
C VAL A 90 -11.00 -7.12 9.96
N ARG A 91 -10.52 -7.77 11.02
CA ARG A 91 -11.16 -7.79 12.34
C ARG A 91 -10.30 -7.06 13.35
N ALA A 92 -10.95 -6.43 14.32
CA ALA A 92 -10.25 -5.93 15.49
C ALA A 92 -9.85 -7.13 16.37
N GLY A 93 -8.55 -7.36 16.54
CA GLY A 93 -8.05 -8.35 17.46
C GLY A 93 -7.90 -7.79 18.89
N PRO A 94 -6.97 -8.33 19.68
CA PRO A 94 -6.85 -7.99 21.09
C PRO A 94 -6.56 -6.50 21.33
N PRO A 95 -6.95 -5.96 22.50
CA PRO A 95 -6.55 -4.62 22.92
C PRO A 95 -5.02 -4.49 22.95
N ARG A 96 -4.51 -3.40 22.39
CA ARG A 96 -3.09 -3.06 22.39
C ARG A 96 -2.93 -1.54 22.29
N PRO A 97 -2.34 -0.87 23.30
CA PRO A 97 -2.20 0.60 23.30
C PRO A 97 -1.54 1.13 22.02
N PRO A 98 -2.00 2.28 21.49
CA PRO A 98 -1.39 2.90 20.33
C PRO A 98 -0.02 3.50 20.68
N SER A 99 0.94 3.30 19.78
CA SER A 99 2.27 3.92 19.83
C SER A 99 2.28 5.31 19.18
N SER A 100 3.31 6.12 19.49
CA SER A 100 3.54 7.41 18.82
C SER A 100 3.74 7.27 17.31
N VAL A 101 4.36 6.17 16.87
CA VAL A 101 4.58 5.86 15.45
C VAL A 101 3.24 5.65 14.71
N GLU A 102 2.27 5.01 15.35
CA GLU A 102 0.95 4.78 14.75
C GLU A 102 0.13 6.06 14.64
N TRP A 103 0.20 6.91 15.68
CA TRP A 103 -0.35 8.26 15.59
C TRP A 103 0.29 9.06 14.46
N ALA A 104 1.62 9.02 14.33
CA ALA A 104 2.32 9.69 13.25
C ALA A 104 1.84 9.18 11.87
N ARG A 105 1.73 7.86 11.67
CA ARG A 105 1.20 7.25 10.44
C ARG A 105 -0.25 7.68 10.16
N TYR A 106 -1.11 7.71 11.17
CA TYR A 106 -2.49 8.17 11.01
C TYR A 106 -2.55 9.65 10.58
N THR A 107 -1.74 10.52 11.19
CA THR A 107 -1.68 11.93 10.78
C THR A 107 -1.12 12.10 9.37
N ALA A 108 -0.18 11.23 8.97
CA ALA A 108 0.44 11.24 7.65
C ALA A 108 -0.52 10.91 6.49
N LEU A 109 -1.65 10.24 6.76
CA LEU A 109 -2.72 10.04 5.76
C LEU A 109 -3.21 11.36 5.14
N ARG A 110 -3.07 12.49 5.85
CA ARG A 110 -3.45 13.83 5.36
C ARG A 110 -2.46 14.44 4.36
N ARG A 111 -1.27 13.85 4.21
CA ARG A 111 -0.12 14.45 3.53
C ARG A 111 0.33 13.66 2.30
N LEU A 112 -0.51 12.73 1.82
CA LEU A 112 -0.18 11.87 0.69
C LEU A 112 -0.40 12.59 -0.65
N ASP A 113 0.48 13.54 -0.95
CA ASP A 113 0.55 14.18 -2.25
C ASP A 113 1.55 13.47 -3.17
N GLU A 114 1.38 13.62 -4.49
CA GLU A 114 2.32 13.12 -5.51
C GLU A 114 2.99 14.29 -6.27
N PRO A 115 3.91 15.03 -5.61
CA PRO A 115 4.61 16.12 -6.26
C PRO A 115 5.73 15.60 -7.18
N GLU A 116 6.38 16.52 -7.87
CA GLU A 116 7.67 16.23 -8.48
C GLU A 116 8.73 16.01 -7.37
N LEU A 117 9.60 15.03 -7.60
CA LEU A 117 10.48 14.44 -6.59
C LEU A 117 11.94 14.71 -6.93
N ARG A 118 12.66 15.35 -6.00
CA ARG A 118 14.12 15.37 -6.01
C ARG A 118 14.67 14.14 -5.29
N PRO A 119 15.76 13.52 -5.80
CA PRO A 119 16.37 12.34 -5.18
C PRO A 119 16.74 12.54 -3.71
N VAL A 120 16.66 11.46 -2.95
CA VAL A 120 17.08 11.34 -1.55
C VAL A 120 18.22 10.32 -1.43
N SER A 121 18.92 10.36 -0.30
CA SER A 121 20.06 9.47 -0.04
C SER A 121 19.64 8.00 0.12
N LEU A 122 20.59 7.09 -0.12
CA LEU A 122 20.39 5.65 0.12
C LEU A 122 20.06 5.33 1.57
N ALA A 123 20.56 6.11 2.53
CA ALA A 123 20.24 5.94 3.95
C ALA A 123 18.74 6.15 4.24
N VAL A 124 18.12 7.14 3.59
CA VAL A 124 16.67 7.36 3.67
C VAL A 124 15.92 6.16 3.08
N LEU A 125 16.33 5.70 1.90
CA LEU A 125 15.69 4.54 1.26
C LEU A 125 15.84 3.27 2.11
N GLY A 126 17.00 3.03 2.69
CA GLY A 126 17.25 1.90 3.59
C GLY A 126 16.38 1.93 4.84
N ALA A 127 16.23 3.09 5.46
CA ALA A 127 15.38 3.27 6.63
C ALA A 127 13.89 3.06 6.32
N LEU A 128 13.44 3.41 5.12
CA LEU A 128 12.07 3.15 4.67
C LEU A 128 11.84 1.68 4.32
N ALA A 129 12.81 1.04 3.66
CA ALA A 129 12.75 -0.37 3.32
C ALA A 129 12.67 -1.27 4.55
N SER A 130 13.42 -0.95 5.62
CA SER A 130 13.41 -1.72 6.87
C SER A 130 12.14 -1.59 7.70
N GLU A 131 11.23 -0.66 7.35
CA GLU A 131 9.95 -0.48 8.02
C GLU A 131 8.83 -1.38 7.50
N ASN A 132 9.09 -2.16 6.44
CA ASN A 132 8.11 -3.10 5.95
C ASN A 132 7.77 -4.14 7.03
N PHE A 133 6.49 -4.24 7.36
CA PHE A 133 5.98 -5.21 8.32
C PHE A 133 4.94 -6.16 7.73
N TRP A 134 4.56 -5.95 6.46
CA TRP A 134 3.55 -6.80 5.82
C TRP A 134 4.16 -8.17 5.50
N PRO A 135 3.46 -9.26 5.85
CA PRO A 135 3.96 -10.61 5.59
C PRO A 135 4.02 -10.89 4.09
N GLU A 136 4.94 -11.79 3.69
CA GLU A 136 5.11 -12.23 2.29
C GLU A 136 5.46 -11.10 1.29
N THR A 137 5.77 -9.90 1.80
CA THR A 137 6.26 -8.78 1.01
C THR A 137 7.69 -8.44 1.39
N ASP A 138 8.41 -7.89 0.43
CA ASP A 138 9.69 -7.25 0.66
C ASP A 138 9.69 -5.86 0.03
N VAL A 139 10.34 -4.92 0.71
CA VAL A 139 10.62 -3.59 0.18
C VAL A 139 12.13 -3.43 0.09
N ARG A 140 12.65 -3.20 -1.12
CA ARG A 140 14.09 -3.16 -1.39
C ARG A 140 14.48 -1.91 -2.16
N ILE A 141 15.66 -1.38 -1.89
CA ILE A 141 16.24 -0.31 -2.70
C ILE A 141 16.46 -0.82 -4.12
N VAL A 142 15.99 -0.07 -5.12
CA VAL A 142 16.25 -0.39 -6.53
C VAL A 142 17.74 -0.29 -6.81
N ARG A 143 18.31 -1.37 -7.36
CA ARG A 143 19.74 -1.45 -7.71
C ARG A 143 19.94 -1.10 -9.20
N PRO A 144 21.10 -0.54 -9.59
CA PRO A 144 21.39 -0.23 -10.99
C PRO A 144 21.20 -1.43 -11.94
N GLY A 145 21.59 -2.64 -11.53
CA GLY A 145 21.42 -3.86 -12.33
C GLY A 145 19.97 -4.29 -12.57
N TRP A 146 19.01 -3.70 -11.85
CA TRP A 146 17.57 -3.99 -12.01
C TRP A 146 16.88 -3.03 -12.98
N VAL A 147 17.51 -1.90 -13.32
CA VAL A 147 16.90 -0.85 -14.15
C VAL A 147 16.42 -1.39 -15.50
N PRO A 148 17.20 -2.17 -16.28
CA PRO A 148 16.73 -2.68 -17.56
C PRO A 148 15.50 -3.59 -17.44
N ALA A 149 15.42 -4.40 -16.38
CA ALA A 149 14.26 -5.26 -16.14
C ALA A 149 13.01 -4.46 -15.75
N LEU A 150 13.17 -3.38 -14.97
CA LEU A 150 12.08 -2.47 -14.61
C LEU A 150 11.60 -1.65 -15.81
N GLU A 151 12.49 -1.24 -16.71
CA GLU A 151 12.14 -0.56 -17.96
C GLU A 151 11.33 -1.47 -18.89
N GLN A 152 11.66 -2.76 -18.97
CA GLN A 152 10.86 -3.75 -19.70
C GLN A 152 9.46 -3.93 -19.09
N LEU A 153 9.31 -3.68 -17.78
CA LEU A 153 8.02 -3.64 -17.09
C LEU A 153 7.32 -2.27 -17.23
N GLY A 154 7.85 -1.35 -18.04
CA GLY A 154 7.27 -0.04 -18.31
C GLY A 154 7.51 1.00 -17.21
N ALA A 155 8.48 0.79 -16.33
CA ALA A 155 8.81 1.71 -15.26
C ALA A 155 10.17 2.40 -15.46
N ASP A 156 10.13 3.72 -15.66
CA ASP A 156 11.33 4.56 -15.65
C ASP A 156 11.72 4.96 -14.22
N VAL A 157 12.89 4.50 -13.79
CA VAL A 157 13.50 4.80 -12.48
C VAL A 157 14.81 5.58 -12.63
N THR A 158 15.18 5.99 -13.83
CA THR A 158 16.46 6.64 -14.11
C THR A 158 16.55 7.99 -13.40
N GLY A 159 17.62 8.17 -12.63
CA GLY A 159 17.83 9.38 -11.81
C GLY A 159 16.81 9.55 -10.68
N ARG A 160 16.04 8.51 -10.31
CA ARG A 160 15.05 8.55 -9.23
C ARG A 160 15.53 7.72 -8.03
N SER A 161 15.17 8.18 -6.83
CA SER A 161 15.28 7.37 -5.62
C SER A 161 14.06 6.46 -5.51
N ALA A 162 14.25 5.16 -5.67
CA ALA A 162 13.16 4.20 -5.81
C ALA A 162 13.31 2.98 -4.87
N LEU A 163 12.18 2.50 -4.37
CA LEU A 163 12.02 1.22 -3.69
C LEU A 163 11.18 0.30 -4.56
N LEU A 164 11.53 -0.99 -4.59
CA LEU A 164 10.78 -2.06 -5.23
C LEU A 164 10.02 -2.84 -4.16
N VAL A 165 8.72 -3.02 -4.38
CA VAL A 165 7.86 -3.90 -3.59
C VAL A 165 7.70 -5.21 -4.36
N THR A 166 8.10 -6.31 -3.72
CA THR A 166 7.99 -7.67 -4.26
C THR A 166 7.21 -8.57 -3.32
N THR A 167 6.65 -9.64 -3.87
CA THR A 167 5.94 -10.68 -3.11
C THR A 167 6.50 -12.06 -3.43
N GLN A 168 6.21 -13.05 -2.59
CA GLN A 168 6.61 -14.44 -2.83
C GLN A 168 5.94 -15.06 -4.07
N ALA A 169 4.68 -14.69 -4.34
CA ALA A 169 3.96 -15.13 -5.53
C ALA A 169 3.03 -14.02 -6.07
N ASP A 170 2.14 -14.38 -6.99
CA ASP A 170 1.32 -13.46 -7.79
C ASP A 170 -0.19 -13.77 -7.72
N SER A 171 -0.64 -14.21 -6.56
CA SER A 171 -2.07 -14.46 -6.33
C SER A 171 -2.78 -13.18 -5.86
N ARG A 172 -4.12 -13.22 -5.78
CA ARG A 172 -4.95 -12.09 -5.36
C ARG A 172 -4.51 -11.51 -4.01
N ARG A 173 -4.26 -12.38 -3.01
CA ARG A 173 -3.75 -11.95 -1.70
C ARG A 173 -2.42 -11.21 -1.79
N HIS A 174 -1.52 -11.63 -2.69
CA HIS A 174 -0.20 -11.01 -2.85
C HIS A 174 -0.31 -9.61 -3.41
N HIS A 175 -1.22 -9.34 -4.35
CA HIS A 175 -1.48 -7.98 -4.81
C HIS A 175 -2.03 -7.08 -3.71
N VAL A 176 -2.95 -7.60 -2.88
CA VAL A 176 -3.47 -6.83 -1.73
C VAL A 176 -2.35 -6.54 -0.72
N LEU A 177 -1.55 -7.54 -0.37
CA LEU A 177 -0.40 -7.36 0.54
C LEU A 177 0.64 -6.39 -0.03
N ALA A 178 0.96 -6.49 -1.32
CA ALA A 178 1.88 -5.57 -1.98
C ALA A 178 1.36 -4.12 -1.96
N GLY A 179 0.06 -3.91 -2.16
CA GLY A 179 -0.56 -2.60 -2.03
C GLY A 179 -0.52 -2.06 -0.60
N ALA A 180 -0.70 -2.94 0.37
CA ALA A 180 -0.59 -2.59 1.79
C ALA A 180 0.85 -2.21 2.17
N ALA A 181 1.85 -2.96 1.68
CA ALA A 181 3.26 -2.64 1.84
C ALA A 181 3.65 -1.32 1.15
N LEU A 182 3.18 -1.11 -0.08
CA LEU A 182 3.40 0.13 -0.82
C LEU A 182 2.83 1.33 -0.06
N HIS A 183 1.57 1.24 0.40
CA HIS A 183 0.93 2.32 1.13
C HIS A 183 1.54 2.54 2.52
N GLY A 184 1.87 1.48 3.26
CA GLY A 184 2.56 1.58 4.54
C GLY A 184 3.91 2.29 4.40
N THR A 185 4.66 1.98 3.34
CA THR A 185 5.94 2.64 3.04
C THR A 185 5.74 4.12 2.65
N ARG A 186 4.65 4.47 1.93
CA ARG A 186 4.26 5.86 1.68
C ARG A 186 4.02 6.64 2.97
N LEU A 187 3.32 6.02 3.93
CA LEU A 187 3.09 6.63 5.25
C LEU A 187 4.41 6.81 6.00
N ALA A 188 5.30 5.82 5.98
CA ALA A 188 6.62 5.92 6.60
C ALA A 188 7.48 7.05 6.00
N ALA A 189 7.38 7.27 4.68
CA ALA A 189 8.01 8.40 4.00
C ALA A 189 7.41 9.74 4.44
N ALA A 190 6.08 9.84 4.47
CA ALA A 190 5.36 11.05 4.87
C ALA A 190 5.58 11.43 6.35
N VAL A 191 5.71 10.45 7.24
CA VAL A 191 6.11 10.67 8.66
C VAL A 191 7.47 11.36 8.76
N ARG A 192 8.37 11.11 7.81
CA ARG A 192 9.70 11.72 7.72
C ARG A 192 9.75 12.96 6.82
N SER A 193 8.59 13.50 6.44
CA SER A 193 8.46 14.66 5.55
C SER A 193 9.02 14.43 4.13
N PHE A 194 9.09 13.19 3.68
CA PHE A 194 9.36 12.86 2.29
C PHE A 194 8.06 12.71 1.51
N ALA A 195 8.09 13.18 0.26
CA ALA A 195 7.02 12.93 -0.69
C ALA A 195 7.27 11.60 -1.42
N SER A 196 6.21 10.99 -1.93
CA SER A 196 6.33 9.73 -2.63
C SER A 196 5.25 9.50 -3.66
N ARG A 197 5.57 8.73 -4.69
CA ARG A 197 4.68 8.37 -5.80
C ARG A 197 4.76 6.87 -6.05
N GLY A 198 3.61 6.20 -6.03
CA GLY A 198 3.51 4.79 -6.36
C GLY A 198 3.47 4.59 -7.87
N VAL A 199 4.17 3.57 -8.37
CA VAL A 199 4.10 3.13 -9.77
C VAL A 199 3.75 1.65 -9.75
N LEU A 200 2.62 1.29 -10.34
CA LEU A 200 2.17 -0.10 -10.38
C LEU A 200 2.85 -0.81 -11.55
N LEU A 201 3.37 -2.00 -11.30
CA LEU A 201 3.97 -2.81 -12.35
C LEU A 201 2.87 -3.69 -12.99
N PRO A 202 2.93 -3.89 -14.32
CA PRO A 202 1.95 -4.71 -15.00
C PRO A 202 2.07 -6.16 -14.54
N ARG A 203 0.93 -6.86 -14.47
CA ARG A 203 0.93 -8.30 -14.25
C ARG A 203 1.56 -8.99 -15.46
N GLN A 204 2.64 -9.70 -15.23
CA GLN A 204 3.19 -10.61 -16.24
C GLN A 204 2.51 -11.97 -16.16
N PRO A 205 2.01 -12.50 -17.30
CA PRO A 205 1.63 -13.90 -17.41
C PRO A 205 2.77 -14.83 -16.97
N PHE A 206 2.40 -15.98 -16.38
CA PHE A 206 3.37 -16.97 -15.90
C PHE A 206 4.41 -17.35 -16.96
N VAL A 207 3.97 -17.53 -18.22
CA VAL A 207 4.84 -17.91 -19.35
C VAL A 207 5.89 -16.84 -19.68
N GLU A 208 5.53 -15.55 -19.60
CA GLU A 208 6.48 -14.46 -19.83
C GLU A 208 7.49 -14.39 -18.68
N ARG A 209 7.03 -14.54 -17.44
CA ARG A 209 7.91 -14.55 -16.26
C ARG A 209 8.90 -15.71 -16.29
N ALA A 210 8.44 -16.91 -16.63
CA ALA A 210 9.29 -18.11 -16.71
C ALA A 210 10.38 -18.01 -17.80
N ARG A 211 10.23 -17.10 -18.77
CA ARG A 211 11.22 -16.86 -19.83
C ARG A 211 12.23 -15.77 -19.46
N GLN A 212 12.00 -15.01 -18.39
CA GLN A 212 12.90 -13.95 -17.98
C GLN A 212 13.97 -14.51 -17.02
N PRO A 213 15.25 -14.15 -17.21
CA PRO A 213 16.26 -14.43 -16.19
C PRO A 213 15.83 -13.75 -14.88
N GLU A 214 15.96 -14.46 -13.75
CA GLU A 214 15.55 -13.98 -12.43
C GLU A 214 16.51 -12.89 -11.93
N ILE A 215 16.43 -11.71 -12.54
CA ILE A 215 17.24 -10.53 -12.21
C ILE A 215 16.64 -9.80 -11.01
N LEU A 216 15.31 -9.78 -10.91
CA LEU A 216 14.57 -9.15 -9.83
C LEU A 216 14.26 -10.18 -8.73
N PRO A 217 14.35 -9.81 -7.45
CA PRO A 217 14.04 -10.72 -6.36
C PRO A 217 12.52 -10.94 -6.24
N GLY A 218 12.07 -12.19 -6.19
CA GLY A 218 10.66 -12.54 -6.03
C GLY A 218 9.77 -12.02 -7.17
N THR A 219 8.48 -11.83 -6.90
CA THR A 219 7.52 -11.30 -7.88
C THR A 219 7.41 -9.78 -7.73
N PRO A 220 7.85 -8.97 -8.71
CA PRO A 220 7.74 -7.51 -8.64
C PRO A 220 6.28 -7.06 -8.79
N GLN A 221 5.82 -6.21 -7.86
CA GLN A 221 4.40 -5.77 -7.81
C GLN A 221 4.24 -4.27 -8.03
N ALA A 222 5.12 -3.46 -7.43
CA ALA A 222 5.06 -2.01 -7.52
C ALA A 222 6.41 -1.38 -7.20
N LEU A 223 6.58 -0.12 -7.61
CA LEU A 223 7.67 0.74 -7.18
C LEU A 223 7.12 1.89 -6.33
N LEU A 224 7.93 2.34 -5.39
CA LEU A 224 7.75 3.60 -4.69
C LEU A 224 8.88 4.55 -5.03
N LEU A 225 8.57 5.62 -5.75
CA LEU A 225 9.49 6.73 -5.90
C LEU A 225 9.40 7.61 -4.66
N VAL A 226 10.54 7.95 -4.08
CA VAL A 226 10.65 8.76 -2.87
C VAL A 226 11.50 9.98 -3.17
N GLY A 227 11.12 11.14 -2.62
CA GLY A 227 11.92 12.33 -2.82
C GLY A 227 11.54 13.49 -1.91
N LEU A 228 12.30 14.56 -2.02
CA LEU A 228 11.89 15.86 -1.51
C LEU A 228 10.90 16.48 -2.50
N ALA A 229 9.75 16.94 -2.01
CA ALA A 229 8.78 17.66 -2.84
C ALA A 229 9.44 18.92 -3.41
N THR A 230 9.32 19.14 -4.72
CA THR A 230 9.54 20.46 -5.29
C THR A 230 8.27 21.29 -5.05
N SER A 231 8.39 22.47 -4.43
CA SER A 231 7.24 23.36 -4.34
C SER A 231 6.82 23.77 -5.75
N LYS A 232 5.55 23.59 -6.14
CA LYS A 232 5.00 24.33 -7.28
C LYS A 232 5.23 25.82 -7.01
N ARG A 233 5.97 26.51 -7.87
CA ARG A 233 6.03 27.99 -7.85
C ARG A 233 4.59 28.50 -7.86
N ARG A 234 4.17 29.13 -6.77
CA ARG A 234 2.88 29.83 -6.69
C ARG A 234 2.95 30.95 -7.72
N LYS A 235 2.17 30.87 -8.81
CA LYS A 235 2.07 31.99 -9.77
C LYS A 235 1.63 33.23 -8.97
N PRO A 236 2.34 34.36 -9.04
CA PRO A 236 1.83 35.59 -8.46
C PRO A 236 0.50 35.92 -9.14
N ARG A 237 -0.50 36.29 -8.33
CA ARG A 237 -1.77 36.86 -8.81
C ARG A 237 -1.52 38.28 -9.30
#